data_AF-X1SP75-F1
#
_entry.id   AF-X1SP75-F1
#
_cell.length_a   1.000
_cell.length_b   1.000
_cell.length_c   1.000
_cell.angle_alpha   90.00
_cell.angle_beta   90.00
_cell.angle_gamma   90.00
#
_symmetry.space_group_name_H-M   'P 1'
#
loop_
_entity.id
_entity.type
_entity.pdbx_description
1 polymer ?
#
loop_
_entity_poly.entity_id
_entity_poly.type
_entity_poly.pdbx_seq_one_letter_code
_entity_poly.pdbx_strand_id
1 'polypeptide(L)'
;QAMGRKAVKATLGEDRPAVPIANTITDSFSVSLGAIIGVWPLVAYYFGIISFVGPPATFLTLPALPGIIITGALTGGLGLIALPVAQVIGWLAWLLLSYLLVVVKALAAIPLAFREAVSINHSLLWGYYLTLGLALWLNSNRRQVSTLTTKFLPLAKSGINKMTNFISKLPKKWVIPSLLAAAILVSVAAATMPDKNLHISFLDVGQGDAILIHKGNQQVLVDGGPSPQAITLELSKKMPFWDRTIELVVLTHPSADHVTGLIEVLNRYKVKQVL
;
A
#
# COMPACT_ATOMS: atom_id res chain seq x y z
N GLN A 1 -13.77 -7.88 -17.94
CA GLN A 1 -14.74 -8.91 -18.37
C GLN A 1 -14.12 -9.91 -19.36
N ALA A 2 -13.64 -9.49 -20.55
CA ALA A 2 -13.13 -10.44 -21.56
C ALA A 2 -11.88 -11.27 -21.16
N MET A 3 -10.95 -10.71 -20.37
CA MET A 3 -9.73 -11.43 -19.95
C MET A 3 -10.01 -12.51 -18.90
N GLY A 4 -10.90 -12.24 -17.93
CA GLY A 4 -11.25 -13.19 -16.87
C GLY A 4 -11.95 -14.44 -17.43
N ARG A 5 -12.94 -14.25 -18.29
CA ARG A 5 -13.63 -15.36 -18.98
C ARG A 5 -12.67 -16.18 -19.88
N LYS A 6 -11.68 -15.55 -20.51
CA LYS A 6 -10.61 -16.25 -21.26
C LYS A 6 -9.72 -17.10 -20.36
N ALA A 7 -9.36 -16.60 -19.17
CA ALA A 7 -8.58 -17.34 -18.20
C ALA A 7 -9.35 -18.55 -17.64
N VAL A 8 -10.64 -18.37 -17.31
CA VAL A 8 -11.56 -19.44 -16.87
C VAL A 8 -11.69 -20.54 -17.94
N LYS A 9 -11.87 -20.15 -19.21
CA LYS A 9 -11.91 -21.12 -20.32
C LYS A 9 -10.60 -21.88 -20.49
N ALA A 10 -9.45 -21.22 -20.32
CA ALA A 10 -8.14 -21.84 -20.43
C ALA A 10 -7.82 -22.82 -19.29
N THR A 11 -8.38 -22.62 -18.09
CA THR A 11 -8.12 -23.48 -16.92
C THR A 11 -9.13 -24.60 -16.72
N LEU A 12 -10.41 -24.40 -17.07
CA LEU A 12 -11.48 -25.36 -16.78
C LEU A 12 -11.95 -26.21 -17.99
N GLY A 13 -11.53 -25.87 -19.22
CA GLY A 13 -11.99 -26.53 -20.44
C GLY A 13 -13.42 -26.10 -20.82
N GLU A 14 -13.79 -26.25 -22.11
CA GLU A 14 -15.02 -25.64 -22.66
C GLU A 14 -16.34 -26.27 -22.16
N ASP A 15 -16.33 -27.54 -21.74
CA ASP A 15 -17.56 -28.33 -21.55
C ASP A 15 -17.88 -28.72 -20.09
N ARG A 16 -17.27 -28.08 -19.09
CA ARG A 16 -17.57 -28.41 -17.69
C ARG A 16 -18.76 -27.62 -17.14
N PRO A 17 -19.67 -28.24 -16.36
CA PRO A 17 -20.80 -27.54 -15.73
C PRO A 17 -20.36 -26.46 -14.73
N ALA A 18 -19.08 -26.40 -14.37
CA ALA A 18 -18.50 -25.37 -13.51
C ALA A 18 -18.18 -24.03 -14.24
N VAL A 19 -18.15 -24.01 -15.58
CA VAL A 19 -17.78 -22.82 -16.37
C VAL A 19 -18.76 -21.64 -16.20
N PRO A 20 -20.09 -21.84 -16.19
CA PRO A 20 -21.04 -20.74 -15.96
C PRO A 20 -20.87 -20.11 -14.56
N ILE A 21 -20.69 -20.93 -13.53
CA ILE A 21 -20.50 -20.49 -12.14
C ILE A 21 -19.18 -19.71 -12.01
N ALA A 22 -18.09 -20.24 -12.57
CA ALA A 22 -16.79 -19.59 -12.57
C ALA A 22 -16.82 -18.25 -13.32
N ASN A 23 -17.56 -18.14 -14.42
CA ASN A 23 -17.73 -16.88 -15.16
C ASN A 23 -18.49 -15.84 -14.34
N THR A 24 -19.60 -16.21 -13.69
CA THR A 24 -20.36 -15.30 -12.82
C THR A 24 -19.51 -14.77 -11.66
N ILE A 25 -18.76 -15.64 -10.99
CA ILE A 25 -17.83 -15.24 -9.92
C ILE A 25 -16.77 -14.28 -10.46
N THR A 26 -16.18 -14.62 -11.60
CA THR A 26 -15.12 -13.80 -12.22
C THR A 26 -15.62 -12.43 -12.65
N ASP A 27 -16.85 -12.35 -13.17
CA ASP A 27 -17.46 -11.09 -13.57
C ASP A 27 -17.78 -10.21 -12.37
N SER A 28 -18.39 -10.77 -11.32
CA SER A 28 -18.65 -10.04 -10.06
C SER A 28 -17.37 -9.52 -9.44
N PHE A 29 -16.33 -10.36 -9.35
CA PHE A 29 -15.03 -9.95 -8.83
C PHE A 29 -14.37 -8.87 -9.69
N SER A 30 -14.45 -8.97 -11.02
CA SER A 30 -13.90 -7.97 -11.94
C SER A 30 -14.57 -6.60 -11.78
N VAL A 31 -15.89 -6.57 -11.58
CA VAL A 31 -16.65 -5.33 -11.37
C VAL A 31 -16.25 -4.70 -10.03
N SER A 32 -16.22 -5.47 -8.95
CA SER A 32 -15.80 -4.98 -7.63
C SER A 32 -14.36 -4.47 -7.65
N LEU A 33 -13.44 -5.20 -8.28
CA LEU A 33 -12.04 -4.80 -8.39
C LEU A 33 -11.89 -3.50 -9.20
N GLY A 34 -12.64 -3.35 -10.31
CA GLY A 34 -12.64 -2.14 -11.12
C GLY A 34 -13.13 -0.92 -10.34
N ALA A 35 -14.23 -1.06 -9.59
CA ALA A 35 -14.74 0.00 -8.73
C ALA A 35 -13.74 0.40 -7.64
N ILE A 36 -13.11 -0.59 -6.99
CA ILE A 36 -12.08 -0.34 -5.97
C ILE A 36 -10.89 0.38 -6.60
N ILE A 37 -10.33 -0.10 -7.71
CA ILE A 37 -9.21 0.57 -8.41
C ILE A 37 -9.56 2.02 -8.76
N GLY A 38 -10.80 2.30 -9.17
CA GLY A 38 -11.25 3.65 -9.45
C GLY A 38 -11.26 4.57 -8.22
N VAL A 39 -11.68 4.04 -7.07
CA VAL A 39 -11.90 4.83 -5.85
C VAL A 39 -10.70 4.79 -4.88
N TRP A 40 -9.78 3.85 -5.07
CA TRP A 40 -8.66 3.58 -4.15
C TRP A 40 -7.77 4.79 -3.87
N PRO A 41 -7.32 5.59 -4.87
CA PRO A 41 -6.51 6.77 -4.61
C PRO A 41 -7.28 7.87 -3.88
N LEU A 42 -8.60 7.95 -4.10
CA LEU A 42 -9.46 8.91 -3.41
C LEU A 42 -9.57 8.58 -1.93
N VAL A 43 -9.77 7.30 -1.62
CA VAL A 43 -9.81 6.82 -0.24
C VAL A 43 -8.47 7.07 0.45
N ALA A 44 -7.37 6.76 -0.23
CA ALA A 44 -6.04 7.02 0.31
C ALA A 44 -5.75 8.52 0.48
N TYR A 45 -6.27 9.38 -0.39
CA TYR A 45 -6.13 10.83 -0.27
C TYR A 45 -6.92 11.42 0.91
N TYR A 46 -8.19 11.04 1.07
CA TYR A 46 -9.05 11.61 2.12
C TYR A 46 -8.86 10.97 3.50
N PHE A 47 -8.65 9.65 3.54
CA PHE A 47 -8.58 8.89 4.78
C PHE A 47 -7.15 8.50 5.17
N GLY A 48 -6.15 8.77 4.31
CA GLY A 48 -4.75 8.46 4.60
C GLY A 48 -4.43 6.96 4.69
N ILE A 49 -5.34 6.10 4.21
CA ILE A 49 -5.25 4.65 4.31
C ILE A 49 -5.24 3.96 2.94
N ILE A 50 -4.40 2.95 2.80
CA ILE A 50 -4.41 2.03 1.66
C ILE A 50 -4.79 0.64 2.19
N SER A 51 -5.99 0.16 1.84
CA SER A 51 -6.42 -1.20 2.16
C SER A 51 -6.02 -2.18 1.05
N PHE A 52 -5.33 -3.25 1.41
CA PHE A 52 -4.97 -4.36 0.51
C PHE A 52 -6.00 -5.49 0.54
N VAL A 53 -6.74 -5.61 1.65
CA VAL A 53 -7.81 -6.60 1.81
C VAL A 53 -9.18 -6.08 1.37
N GLY A 54 -9.27 -4.86 0.85
CA GLY A 54 -10.51 -4.26 0.34
C GLY A 54 -11.23 -5.16 -0.68
N PRO A 55 -10.59 -5.61 -1.77
CA PRO A 55 -11.24 -6.45 -2.77
C PRO A 55 -11.86 -7.75 -2.22
N PRO A 56 -11.13 -8.60 -1.47
CA PRO A 56 -11.75 -9.79 -0.88
C PRO A 56 -12.80 -9.44 0.19
N ALA A 57 -12.61 -8.37 0.97
CA ALA A 57 -13.60 -7.94 1.97
C ALA A 57 -14.92 -7.53 1.31
N THR A 58 -14.88 -6.70 0.27
CA THR A 58 -16.08 -6.29 -0.46
C THR A 58 -16.76 -7.48 -1.13
N PHE A 59 -16.00 -8.38 -1.77
CA PHE A 59 -16.57 -9.56 -2.42
C PHE A 59 -17.30 -10.49 -1.42
N LEU A 60 -16.71 -10.73 -0.25
CA LEU A 60 -17.29 -11.61 0.77
C LEU A 60 -18.46 -10.95 1.52
N THR A 61 -18.47 -9.64 1.69
CA THR A 61 -19.54 -8.92 2.40
C THR A 61 -20.73 -8.57 1.52
N LEU A 62 -20.53 -8.44 0.20
CA LEU A 62 -21.57 -8.10 -0.78
C LEU A 62 -22.86 -8.93 -0.68
N PRO A 63 -22.83 -10.27 -0.51
CA PRO A 63 -24.05 -11.07 -0.39
C PRO A 63 -24.91 -10.72 0.83
N ALA A 64 -24.30 -10.26 1.93
CA ALA A 64 -25.01 -9.96 3.17
C ALA A 64 -25.57 -8.53 3.21
N LEU A 65 -24.98 -7.60 2.47
CA LEU A 65 -25.30 -6.17 2.49
C LEU A 65 -26.79 -5.86 2.23
N PRO A 66 -27.45 -6.37 1.16
CA PRO A 66 -28.86 -6.09 0.92
C PRO A 66 -29.74 -6.58 2.06
N GLY A 67 -29.43 -7.76 2.60
CA GLY A 67 -30.14 -8.33 3.74
C GLY A 67 -30.01 -7.42 4.96
N ILE A 68 -28.78 -6.99 5.31
CA ILE A 68 -28.52 -6.06 6.43
C ILE A 68 -29.36 -4.79 6.30
N ILE A 69 -29.39 -4.18 5.11
CA ILE A 69 -30.13 -2.93 4.87
C ILE A 69 -31.63 -3.14 5.06
N ILE A 70 -32.20 -4.18 4.44
CA ILE A 70 -33.63 -4.47 4.50
C ILE A 70 -34.04 -4.81 5.93
N THR A 71 -33.35 -5.76 6.56
CA THR A 71 -33.69 -6.19 7.92
C THR A 71 -33.45 -5.09 8.93
N GLY A 72 -32.39 -4.29 8.77
CA GLY A 72 -32.11 -3.15 9.65
C GLY A 72 -33.17 -2.05 9.54
N ALA A 73 -33.59 -1.71 8.31
CA ALA A 73 -34.66 -0.75 8.08
C ALA A 73 -35.99 -1.24 8.66
N LEU A 74 -36.35 -2.52 8.45
CA LEU A 74 -37.55 -3.13 9.01
C LEU A 74 -37.52 -3.18 10.54
N THR A 75 -36.40 -3.57 11.15
CA THR A 75 -36.22 -3.54 12.61
C THR A 75 -36.39 -2.13 13.16
N GLY A 76 -35.77 -1.13 12.54
CA GLY A 76 -35.91 0.27 12.96
C GLY A 76 -37.34 0.79 12.84
N GLY A 77 -38.01 0.52 11.71
CA GLY A 77 -39.38 0.96 11.46
C GLY A 77 -40.41 0.28 12.35
N LEU A 78 -40.35 -1.06 12.47
CA LEU A 78 -41.27 -1.81 13.33
C LEU A 78 -40.99 -1.56 14.81
N GLY A 79 -39.77 -1.19 15.19
CA GLY A 79 -39.42 -0.83 16.56
C GLY A 79 -40.23 0.34 17.11
N LEU A 80 -40.74 1.20 16.22
CA LEU A 80 -41.61 2.33 16.59
C LEU A 80 -43.06 1.90 16.91
N ILE A 81 -43.50 0.76 16.39
CA ILE A 81 -44.91 0.32 16.44
C ILE A 81 -45.08 -0.88 17.37
N ALA A 82 -44.22 -1.88 17.21
CA ALA A 82 -44.32 -3.17 17.90
C ALA A 82 -42.92 -3.73 18.19
N LEU A 83 -42.40 -3.40 19.38
CA LEU A 83 -41.07 -3.82 19.83
C LEU A 83 -40.83 -5.34 19.73
N PRO A 84 -41.78 -6.24 20.10
CA PRO A 84 -41.55 -7.68 20.02
C PRO A 84 -41.33 -8.19 18.58
N VAL A 85 -42.05 -7.61 17.62
CA VAL A 85 -41.92 -7.97 16.20
C VAL A 85 -40.60 -7.47 15.64
N ALA A 86 -40.21 -6.24 16.00
CA ALA A 86 -38.93 -5.66 15.63
C ALA A 86 -37.75 -6.49 16.12
N GLN A 87 -37.84 -7.07 17.32
CA GLN A 87 -36.81 -7.91 17.91
C GLN A 87 -36.55 -9.19 17.09
N VAL A 88 -37.62 -9.84 16.60
CA VAL A 88 -37.49 -11.06 15.77
C VAL A 88 -36.78 -10.74 14.45
N ILE A 89 -37.17 -9.65 13.77
CA ILE A 89 -36.46 -9.19 12.56
C ILE A 89 -35.02 -8.77 12.89
N GLY A 90 -34.83 -8.18 14.08
CA GLY A 90 -33.53 -7.77 14.60
C GLY A 90 -32.55 -8.93 14.75
N TRP A 91 -33.01 -10.13 15.09
CA TRP A 91 -32.15 -11.32 15.12
C TRP A 91 -31.62 -11.70 13.74
N LEU A 92 -32.44 -11.54 12.69
CA LEU A 92 -32.00 -11.77 11.32
C LEU A 92 -30.97 -10.72 10.89
N ALA A 93 -31.21 -9.45 11.24
CA ALA A 93 -30.23 -8.38 11.03
C ALA A 93 -28.92 -8.66 11.76
N TRP A 94 -29.01 -9.09 13.03
CA TRP A 94 -27.85 -9.44 13.86
C TRP A 94 -27.04 -10.57 13.25
N LEU A 95 -27.67 -11.60 12.70
CA LEU A 95 -26.98 -12.72 12.05
C LEU A 95 -26.17 -12.25 10.83
N LEU A 96 -26.77 -11.46 9.96
CA LEU A 96 -26.10 -10.94 8.76
C LEU A 96 -24.98 -9.94 9.12
N LEU A 97 -25.20 -9.11 10.13
CA LEU A 97 -24.21 -8.18 10.64
C LEU A 97 -23.03 -8.91 11.30
N SER A 98 -23.32 -9.99 12.03
CA SER A 98 -22.29 -10.84 12.65
C SER A 98 -21.42 -11.50 11.59
N TYR A 99 -22.00 -12.00 10.51
CA TYR A 99 -21.26 -12.50 9.36
C TYR A 99 -20.32 -11.42 8.78
N LEU A 100 -20.84 -10.22 8.51
CA LEU A 100 -20.04 -9.10 7.99
C LEU A 100 -18.88 -8.77 8.95
N LEU A 101 -19.14 -8.67 10.25
CA LEU A 101 -18.13 -8.36 11.25
C LEU A 101 -17.04 -9.44 11.35
N VAL A 102 -17.41 -10.72 11.29
CA VAL A 102 -16.44 -11.82 11.32
C VAL A 102 -15.53 -11.75 10.08
N VAL A 103 -16.10 -11.55 8.90
CA VAL A 103 -15.33 -11.41 7.65
C VAL A 103 -14.35 -10.25 7.72
N VAL A 104 -14.83 -9.07 8.13
CA VAL A 104 -13.99 -7.86 8.21
C VAL A 104 -12.90 -8.01 9.27
N LYS A 105 -13.21 -8.53 10.47
CA LYS A 105 -12.22 -8.74 11.53
C LYS A 105 -11.16 -9.76 11.13
N ALA A 106 -11.56 -10.86 10.49
CA ALA A 106 -10.63 -11.89 10.03
C ALA A 106 -9.63 -11.32 9.00
N LEU A 107 -10.12 -10.50 8.06
CA LEU A 107 -9.25 -9.87 7.05
C LEU A 107 -8.40 -8.73 7.62
N ALA A 108 -8.93 -7.96 8.58
CA ALA A 108 -8.21 -6.87 9.23
C ALA A 108 -7.08 -7.37 10.15
N ALA A 109 -7.18 -8.59 10.69
CA ALA A 109 -6.13 -9.20 11.51
C ALA A 109 -4.86 -9.56 10.74
N ILE A 110 -4.87 -9.46 9.40
CA ILE A 110 -3.69 -9.72 8.58
C ILE A 110 -2.70 -8.54 8.78
N PRO A 111 -1.41 -8.80 9.07
CA PRO A 111 -0.42 -7.75 9.39
C PRO A 111 -0.12 -6.76 8.25
N LEU A 112 -0.63 -7.03 7.05
CA LEU A 112 -0.55 -6.16 5.87
C LEU A 112 -1.95 -5.80 5.33
N ALA A 113 -2.99 -5.87 6.16
CA ALA A 113 -4.37 -5.61 5.74
C ALA A 113 -4.53 -4.18 5.20
N PHE A 114 -3.91 -3.22 5.87
CA PHE A 114 -3.90 -1.82 5.47
C PHE A 114 -2.59 -1.15 5.89
N ARG A 115 -2.29 -0.01 5.27
CA ARG A 115 -1.26 0.93 5.73
C ARG A 115 -1.89 2.29 6.00
N GLU A 116 -1.57 2.83 7.17
CA GLU A 116 -1.92 4.19 7.58
C GLU A 116 -0.83 5.18 7.17
N ALA A 117 -1.14 6.47 7.26
CA ALA A 117 -0.24 7.60 6.99
C ALA A 117 0.24 7.76 5.53
N VAL A 118 -0.55 7.34 4.55
CA VAL A 118 -0.25 7.64 3.14
C VAL A 118 -0.74 9.05 2.80
N SER A 119 0.19 10.00 2.76
CA SER A 119 -0.11 11.36 2.28
C SER A 119 0.02 11.46 0.76
N ILE A 120 -1.08 11.27 0.05
CA ILE A 120 -1.13 11.45 -1.41
C ILE A 120 -1.13 12.94 -1.74
N ASN A 121 -0.20 13.37 -2.59
CA ASN A 121 -0.21 14.73 -3.13
C ASN A 121 -1.31 14.90 -4.18
N HIS A 122 -1.97 16.05 -4.23
CA HIS A 122 -2.99 16.39 -5.24
C HIS A 122 -2.50 16.11 -6.67
N SER A 123 -1.24 16.44 -6.97
CA SER A 123 -0.65 16.20 -8.29
C SER A 123 -0.60 14.71 -8.66
N LEU A 124 -0.35 13.84 -7.67
CA LEU A 124 -0.29 12.39 -7.87
C LEU A 124 -1.70 11.80 -8.06
N LEU A 125 -2.70 12.34 -7.36
CA LEU A 125 -4.11 12.00 -7.55
C LEU A 125 -4.59 12.32 -8.97
N TRP A 126 -4.34 13.55 -9.44
CA TRP A 126 -4.67 13.97 -10.80
C TRP A 126 -3.90 13.16 -11.85
N GLY A 127 -2.61 12.90 -11.63
CA GLY A 127 -1.80 12.05 -12.49
C GLY A 127 -2.35 10.63 -12.60
N TYR A 128 -2.79 10.04 -11.48
CA TYR A 128 -3.44 8.73 -11.48
C TYR A 128 -4.72 8.72 -12.34
N TYR A 129 -5.63 9.67 -12.14
CA TYR A 129 -6.87 9.70 -12.93
C TYR A 129 -6.62 10.02 -14.40
N LEU A 130 -5.65 10.87 -14.72
CA LEU A 130 -5.26 11.17 -16.10
C LEU A 130 -4.67 9.93 -16.79
N THR A 131 -3.77 9.21 -16.12
CA THR A 131 -3.20 7.96 -16.65
C THR A 131 -4.25 6.84 -16.78
N LEU A 132 -5.14 6.69 -15.80
CA LEU A 132 -6.25 5.74 -15.84
C LEU A 132 -7.22 6.08 -16.99
N GLY A 133 -7.60 7.34 -17.13
CA GLY A 133 -8.46 7.82 -18.21
C GLY A 133 -7.82 7.63 -19.58
N LEU A 134 -6.53 7.95 -19.72
CA LEU A 134 -5.77 7.74 -20.95
C LEU A 134 -5.67 6.25 -21.29
N ALA A 135 -5.40 5.38 -20.30
CA ALA A 135 -5.35 3.94 -20.49
C ALA A 135 -6.70 3.37 -20.95
N LEU A 136 -7.80 3.81 -20.36
CA LEU A 136 -9.16 3.42 -20.76
C LEU A 136 -9.50 3.92 -22.16
N TRP A 137 -9.15 5.17 -22.48
CA TRP A 137 -9.35 5.77 -23.80
C TRP A 137 -8.56 5.04 -24.89
N LEU A 138 -7.26 4.80 -24.66
CA LEU A 138 -6.39 4.03 -25.55
C LEU A 138 -6.92 2.61 -25.74
N ASN A 139 -7.45 1.99 -24.69
CA ASN A 139 -8.04 0.66 -24.74
C ASN A 139 -9.35 0.62 -25.54
N SER A 140 -10.17 1.66 -25.46
CA SER A 140 -11.41 1.79 -26.24
C SER A 140 -11.14 2.08 -27.72
N ASN A 141 -10.15 2.94 -28.00
CA ASN A 141 -9.80 3.39 -29.34
C ASN A 141 -8.58 2.65 -29.96
N ARG A 142 -8.29 1.41 -29.53
CA ARG A 142 -7.10 0.62 -29.96
C ARG A 142 -6.90 0.57 -31.49
N ARG A 143 -7.98 0.57 -32.27
CA ARG A 143 -7.92 0.55 -33.74
C ARG A 143 -7.42 1.89 -34.33
N GLN A 144 -7.82 3.01 -33.75
CA GLN A 144 -7.49 4.38 -34.22
C GLN A 144 -6.14 4.89 -33.70
N VAL A 145 -5.68 4.39 -32.54
CA VAL A 145 -4.35 4.71 -32.01
C VAL A 145 -3.24 3.97 -32.77
N SER A 146 -3.52 2.78 -33.31
CA SER A 146 -2.55 2.01 -34.10
C SER A 146 -2.12 2.75 -35.38
N THR A 147 -2.98 3.59 -35.96
CA THR A 147 -2.67 4.41 -37.15
C THR A 147 -1.93 5.71 -36.82
N LEU A 148 -2.04 6.22 -35.58
CA LEU A 148 -1.29 7.39 -35.11
C LEU A 148 0.12 7.02 -34.59
N THR A 149 0.22 5.91 -33.86
CA THR A 149 1.50 5.38 -33.35
C THR A 149 2.43 4.89 -34.46
N THR A 150 1.89 4.38 -35.58
CA THR A 150 2.71 3.99 -36.75
C THR A 150 3.35 5.17 -37.48
N LYS A 151 2.82 6.40 -37.32
CA LYS A 151 3.41 7.62 -37.93
C LYS A 151 4.42 8.33 -37.04
N PHE A 152 4.27 8.29 -35.71
CA PHE A 152 5.13 9.05 -34.78
C PHE A 152 6.23 8.22 -34.08
N LEU A 153 6.23 6.90 -34.23
CA LEU A 153 7.16 5.99 -33.53
C LEU A 153 8.33 5.39 -34.36
N PRO A 154 9.00 6.09 -35.33
CA PRO A 154 10.27 5.58 -35.85
C PRO A 154 11.46 5.85 -34.93
N LEU A 155 11.42 6.88 -34.06
CA LEU A 155 12.57 7.25 -33.21
C LEU A 155 12.69 6.47 -31.88
N ALA A 156 11.57 6.09 -31.25
CA ALA A 156 11.60 5.37 -29.96
C ALA A 156 11.75 3.84 -30.10
N LYS A 157 11.62 3.29 -31.31
CA LYS A 157 11.67 1.84 -31.59
C LYS A 157 13.02 1.19 -31.29
N SER A 158 14.13 1.93 -31.37
CA SER A 158 15.48 1.35 -31.18
C SER A 158 15.76 0.95 -29.72
N GLY A 159 15.33 1.76 -28.75
CA GLY A 159 15.52 1.47 -27.32
C GLY A 159 14.58 0.40 -26.77
N ILE A 160 13.30 0.44 -27.17
CA ILE A 160 12.26 -0.46 -26.68
C ILE A 160 12.43 -1.88 -27.25
N ASN A 161 12.83 -2.02 -28.52
CA ASN A 161 13.11 -3.33 -29.11
C ASN A 161 14.35 -4.00 -28.49
N LYS A 162 15.34 -3.22 -28.03
CA LYS A 162 16.52 -3.75 -27.34
C LYS A 162 16.16 -4.33 -25.97
N MET A 163 15.31 -3.62 -25.22
CA MET A 163 14.84 -4.06 -23.90
C MET A 163 13.90 -5.28 -23.97
N THR A 164 12.96 -5.30 -24.92
CA THR A 164 12.03 -6.43 -25.10
C THR A 164 12.75 -7.70 -25.60
N ASN A 165 13.78 -7.57 -26.44
CA ASN A 165 14.63 -8.69 -26.84
C ASN A 165 15.54 -9.20 -25.73
N PHE A 166 15.93 -8.35 -24.77
CA PHE A 166 16.71 -8.77 -23.61
C PHE A 166 15.84 -9.52 -22.58
N ILE A 167 14.64 -9.00 -22.31
CA ILE A 167 13.67 -9.60 -21.37
C ILE A 167 13.14 -10.94 -21.90
N SER A 168 12.92 -11.07 -23.22
CA SER A 168 12.43 -12.32 -23.82
C SER A 168 13.48 -13.43 -23.92
N LYS A 169 14.77 -13.09 -23.82
CA LYS A 169 15.88 -14.06 -23.75
C LYS A 169 16.13 -14.61 -22.34
N LEU A 170 15.56 -13.99 -21.31
CA LEU A 170 15.67 -14.49 -19.95
C LEU A 170 14.81 -15.76 -19.80
N PRO A 171 15.36 -16.86 -19.26
CA PRO A 171 14.58 -18.07 -19.02
C PRO A 171 13.37 -17.74 -18.13
N LYS A 172 12.15 -18.05 -18.59
CA LYS A 172 10.88 -17.80 -17.86
C LYS A 172 10.89 -18.24 -16.40
N LYS A 173 11.70 -19.26 -16.06
CA LYS A 173 11.90 -19.79 -14.69
C LYS A 173 12.50 -18.77 -13.72
N TRP A 174 13.28 -17.79 -14.20
CA TRP A 174 13.97 -16.79 -13.39
C TRP A 174 13.26 -15.43 -13.35
N VAL A 175 12.37 -15.17 -14.30
CA VAL A 175 11.60 -13.92 -14.37
C VAL A 175 10.66 -13.77 -13.16
N ILE A 176 9.98 -14.86 -12.77
CA ILE A 176 9.05 -14.86 -11.64
C ILE A 176 9.77 -14.58 -10.31
N PRO A 177 10.85 -15.31 -9.93
CA PRO A 177 11.55 -15.02 -8.67
C PRO A 177 12.24 -13.65 -8.68
N SER A 178 12.72 -13.14 -9.83
CA SER A 178 13.28 -11.78 -9.88
C SER A 178 12.21 -10.71 -9.69
N LEU A 179 11.03 -10.89 -10.28
CA LEU A 179 9.88 -9.99 -10.07
C LEU A 179 9.39 -10.03 -8.62
N LEU A 180 9.40 -11.22 -8.01
CA LEU A 180 8.99 -11.42 -6.62
C LEU A 180 10.01 -10.80 -5.66
N ALA A 181 11.31 -10.97 -5.93
CA ALA A 181 12.38 -10.30 -5.19
C ALA A 181 12.31 -8.77 -5.33
N ALA A 182 12.06 -8.26 -6.54
CA ALA A 182 11.86 -6.83 -6.77
C ALA A 182 10.62 -6.30 -6.03
N ALA A 183 9.51 -7.05 -6.05
CA ALA A 183 8.30 -6.69 -5.31
C ALA A 183 8.55 -6.65 -3.80
N ILE A 184 9.24 -7.66 -3.25
CA ILE A 184 9.63 -7.69 -1.83
C ILE A 184 10.51 -6.49 -1.49
N LEU A 185 11.54 -6.20 -2.30
CA LEU A 185 12.43 -5.06 -2.08
C LEU A 185 11.68 -3.73 -2.11
N VAL A 186 10.79 -3.53 -3.09
CA VAL A 186 9.96 -2.31 -3.18
C VAL A 186 9.00 -2.22 -1.99
N SER A 187 8.39 -3.33 -1.57
CA SER A 187 7.50 -3.34 -0.40
C SER A 187 8.24 -3.04 0.89
N VAL A 188 9.44 -3.59 1.10
CA VAL A 188 10.28 -3.30 2.27
C VAL A 188 10.71 -1.82 2.23
N ALA A 189 11.14 -1.31 1.08
CA ALA A 189 11.52 0.10 0.92
C ALA A 189 10.35 1.05 1.20
N ALA A 190 9.15 0.76 0.69
CA ALA A 190 7.96 1.54 0.98
C ALA A 190 7.55 1.44 2.46
N ALA A 191 7.75 0.28 3.09
CA ALA A 191 7.34 0.03 4.46
C ALA A 191 8.15 0.80 5.50
N THR A 192 9.38 1.14 5.15
CA THR A 192 10.37 1.71 6.06
C THR A 192 10.79 3.12 5.59
N MET A 193 9.94 3.73 4.75
CA MET A 193 10.04 5.12 4.35
C MET A 193 9.61 6.06 5.49
N PRO A 194 10.35 7.16 5.75
CA PRO A 194 9.99 8.10 6.81
C PRO A 194 8.62 8.76 6.59
N ASP A 195 7.88 8.97 7.68
CA ASP A 195 6.65 9.76 7.63
C ASP A 195 6.94 11.28 7.61
N LYS A 196 5.90 12.11 7.45
CA LYS A 196 6.03 13.58 7.42
C LYS A 196 5.88 14.24 8.79
N ASN A 197 5.72 13.45 9.84
CA ASN A 197 5.53 13.96 11.19
C ASN A 197 6.87 14.32 11.81
N LEU A 198 6.84 15.19 12.82
CA LEU A 198 8.02 15.46 13.63
C LEU A 198 8.11 14.38 14.71
N HIS A 199 9.24 13.69 14.75
CA HIS A 199 9.58 12.72 15.77
C HIS A 199 10.78 13.20 16.57
N ILE A 200 10.69 13.07 17.89
CA ILE A 200 11.76 13.38 18.82
C ILE A 200 12.01 12.11 19.63
N SER A 201 13.17 11.50 19.42
CA SER A 201 13.57 10.26 20.07
C SER A 201 14.75 10.53 20.99
N PHE A 202 14.56 10.30 22.28
CA PHE A 202 15.65 10.22 23.25
C PHE A 202 16.27 8.83 23.14
N LEU A 203 17.54 8.76 22.73
CA LEU A 203 18.25 7.52 22.45
C LEU A 203 18.90 7.01 23.74
N ASP A 204 18.74 5.73 24.03
CA ASP A 204 19.36 5.11 25.19
C ASP A 204 20.84 4.81 24.92
N VAL A 205 21.70 5.73 25.34
CA VAL A 205 23.17 5.68 25.15
C VAL A 205 23.94 5.45 26.46
N GLY A 206 23.24 5.15 27.56
CA GLY A 206 23.82 4.99 28.89
C GLY A 206 23.86 6.31 29.68
N GLN A 207 25.01 6.63 30.29
CA GLN A 207 25.19 7.86 31.09
C GLN A 207 25.61 9.04 30.20
N GLY A 208 24.66 9.61 29.47
CA GLY A 208 24.85 10.81 28.65
C GLY A 208 23.61 11.09 27.81
N ASP A 209 23.66 12.15 27.01
CA ASP A 209 22.53 12.56 26.16
C ASP A 209 22.77 12.21 24.69
N ALA A 210 21.70 11.78 24.04
CA ALA A 210 21.60 11.66 22.59
C ALA A 210 20.14 11.79 22.17
N ILE A 211 19.83 12.78 21.34
CA ILE A 211 18.47 13.08 20.90
C ILE A 211 18.44 13.11 19.37
N LEU A 212 17.64 12.23 18.78
CA LEU A 212 17.36 12.25 17.35
C LEU A 212 16.04 12.97 17.09
N ILE A 213 16.11 14.07 16.35
CA ILE A 213 14.95 14.79 15.84
C ILE A 213 14.87 14.51 14.34
N HIS A 214 13.75 13.98 13.86
CA HIS A 214 13.58 13.75 12.43
C HIS A 214 12.18 14.12 11.94
N LYS A 215 12.12 14.65 10.71
CA LYS A 215 10.88 15.00 10.01
C LYS A 215 11.05 14.76 8.52
N GLY A 216 10.32 13.80 7.96
CA GLY A 216 10.56 13.35 6.59
C GLY A 216 12.00 12.87 6.43
N ASN A 217 12.72 13.48 5.48
CA ASN A 217 14.12 13.13 5.20
C ASN A 217 15.14 14.02 5.93
N GLN A 218 14.70 14.93 6.81
CA GLN A 218 15.60 15.79 7.59
C GLN A 218 15.82 15.22 8.98
N GLN A 219 17.07 15.11 9.38
CA GLN A 219 17.53 14.49 10.60
C GLN A 219 18.54 15.38 11.30
N VAL A 220 18.26 15.68 12.56
CA VAL A 220 19.13 16.42 13.46
C VAL A 220 19.45 15.52 14.63
N LEU A 221 20.74 15.32 14.89
CA LEU A 221 21.23 14.59 16.05
C LEU A 221 21.83 15.59 17.04
N VAL A 222 21.37 15.57 18.28
CA VAL A 222 21.91 16.38 19.37
C VAL A 222 22.63 15.45 20.33
N ASP A 223 23.94 15.63 20.47
CA ASP A 223 24.87 14.78 21.22
C ASP A 223 24.88 13.29 20.81
N GLY A 224 25.89 12.55 21.26
CA GLY A 224 26.10 11.14 20.88
C GLY A 224 26.27 10.18 22.04
N GLY A 225 26.23 10.64 23.28
CA GLY A 225 26.50 9.82 24.45
C GLY A 225 27.97 9.32 24.56
N PRO A 226 28.28 8.57 25.63
CA PRO A 226 29.61 8.01 25.84
C PRO A 226 29.91 6.75 25.00
N SER A 227 28.88 6.09 24.45
CA SER A 227 28.99 4.75 23.85
C SER A 227 28.77 4.76 22.33
N PRO A 228 29.85 4.57 21.52
CA PRO A 228 29.77 4.38 20.06
C PRO A 228 28.82 3.27 19.60
N GLN A 229 28.76 2.18 20.36
CA GLN A 229 27.93 1.02 20.04
C GLN A 229 26.47 1.29 20.34
N ALA A 230 26.17 1.96 21.46
CA ALA A 230 24.79 2.26 21.85
C ALA A 230 24.14 3.26 20.87
N ILE A 231 24.85 4.34 20.54
CA ILE A 231 24.31 5.35 19.60
C ILE A 231 24.04 4.75 18.22
N THR A 232 24.96 3.94 17.69
CA THR A 232 24.77 3.32 16.38
C THR A 232 23.65 2.28 16.37
N LEU A 233 23.47 1.54 17.46
CA LEU A 233 22.35 0.62 17.63
C LEU A 233 21.02 1.38 17.66
N GLU A 234 20.91 2.43 18.47
CA GLU A 234 19.68 3.21 18.59
C GLU A 234 19.32 3.94 17.29
N LEU A 235 20.31 4.53 16.61
CA LEU A 235 20.10 5.11 15.28
C LEU A 235 19.60 4.06 14.27
N SER A 236 20.12 2.83 14.32
CA SER A 236 19.67 1.75 13.42
C SER A 236 18.23 1.28 13.68
N LYS A 237 17.69 1.49 14.89
CA LYS A 237 16.29 1.19 15.24
C LYS A 237 15.34 2.29 14.77
N LYS A 238 15.81 3.54 14.70
CA LYS A 238 14.98 4.71 14.41
C LYS A 238 15.04 5.17 12.95
N MET A 239 16.16 4.92 12.26
CA MET A 239 16.36 5.31 10.87
C MET A 239 16.15 4.13 9.92
N PRO A 240 15.70 4.39 8.67
CA PRO A 240 15.67 3.37 7.63
C PRO A 240 17.06 2.76 7.40
N PHE A 241 17.15 1.44 7.17
CA PHE A 241 18.45 0.76 7.06
C PHE A 241 19.35 1.28 5.93
N TRP A 242 18.74 1.83 4.88
CA TRP A 242 19.43 2.42 3.72
C TRP A 242 19.78 3.90 3.93
N ASP A 243 19.18 4.56 4.91
CA ASP A 243 19.47 5.97 5.17
C ASP A 243 20.69 6.08 6.10
N ARG A 244 21.67 6.82 5.61
CA ARG A 244 22.96 7.06 6.27
C ARG A 244 23.32 8.53 6.27
N THR A 245 22.35 9.42 6.07
CA THR A 245 22.58 10.87 6.03
C THR A 245 22.01 11.52 7.28
N ILE A 246 22.78 12.39 7.91
CA ILE A 246 22.31 13.25 8.99
C ILE A 246 22.57 14.70 8.55
N GLU A 247 21.52 15.51 8.48
CA GLU A 247 21.61 16.90 8.02
C GLU A 247 22.43 17.75 8.98
N LEU A 248 22.22 17.57 10.28
CA LEU A 248 22.87 18.39 11.29
C LEU A 248 23.21 17.55 12.52
N VAL A 249 24.44 17.69 12.98
CA VAL A 249 24.86 17.25 14.32
C VAL A 249 25.06 18.51 15.16
N VAL A 250 24.51 18.53 16.36
CA VAL A 250 24.69 19.60 17.35
C VAL A 250 25.39 18.99 18.55
N LEU A 251 26.54 19.56 18.94
CA LEU A 251 27.23 19.20 20.17
C LEU A 251 26.95 20.26 21.23
N THR A 252 26.31 19.87 22.33
CA THR A 252 25.94 20.82 23.39
C THR A 252 27.17 21.31 24.16
N HIS A 253 28.12 20.41 24.46
CA HIS A 253 29.36 20.72 25.14
C HIS A 253 30.44 19.64 24.90
N PRO A 254 31.74 19.96 25.03
CA PRO A 254 32.82 19.09 24.58
C PRO A 254 33.23 17.98 25.57
N SER A 255 32.32 17.50 26.41
CA SER A 255 32.64 16.43 27.36
C SER A 255 32.61 15.04 26.71
N ALA A 256 33.34 14.10 27.30
CA ALA A 256 33.50 12.75 26.75
C ALA A 256 32.18 11.96 26.71
N ASP A 257 31.27 12.22 27.64
CA ASP A 257 29.94 11.63 27.74
C ASP A 257 28.94 12.14 26.69
N HIS A 258 29.32 13.14 25.87
CA HIS A 258 28.51 13.64 24.75
C HIS A 258 29.21 13.48 23.39
N VAL A 259 30.54 13.61 23.34
CA VAL A 259 31.33 13.60 22.09
C VAL A 259 31.67 12.19 21.61
N THR A 260 31.91 11.24 22.51
CA THR A 260 32.53 9.96 22.16
C THR A 260 31.70 9.18 21.13
N GLY A 261 30.38 9.14 21.28
CA GLY A 261 29.49 8.49 20.31
C GLY A 261 29.41 9.23 18.98
N LEU A 262 29.53 10.56 18.96
CA LEU A 262 29.49 11.34 17.72
C LEU A 262 30.66 11.05 16.78
N ILE A 263 31.83 10.68 17.33
CA ILE A 263 32.99 10.26 16.52
C ILE A 263 32.61 9.07 15.62
N GLU A 264 31.90 8.10 16.18
CA GLU A 264 31.44 6.93 15.42
C GLU A 264 30.31 7.28 14.44
N VAL A 265 29.45 8.23 14.81
CA VAL A 265 28.43 8.76 13.90
C VAL A 265 29.08 9.41 12.68
N LEU A 266 30.09 10.26 12.86
CA LEU A 266 30.82 10.90 11.77
C LEU A 266 31.56 9.90 10.87
N ASN A 267 32.02 8.77 11.42
CA ASN A 267 32.66 7.71 10.66
C ASN A 267 31.67 6.87 9.82
N ARG A 268 30.46 6.62 10.34
CA ARG A 268 29.47 5.73 9.70
C ARG A 268 28.38 6.43 8.91
N TYR A 269 28.10 7.69 9.22
CA TYR A 269 27.03 8.48 8.62
C TYR A 269 27.61 9.68 7.89
N LYS A 270 26.98 10.03 6.77
CA LYS A 270 27.28 11.25 6.04
C LYS A 270 26.60 12.42 6.75
N VAL A 271 27.38 13.12 7.57
CA VAL A 271 26.94 14.34 8.24
C VAL A 271 27.15 15.55 7.33
N LYS A 272 26.12 16.35 7.09
CA LYS A 272 26.23 17.54 6.22
C LYS A 272 26.79 18.76 6.96
N GLN A 273 26.42 18.94 8.21
CA GLN A 273 26.85 20.07 9.04
C GLN A 273 27.01 19.64 10.49
N VAL A 274 27.98 20.24 11.18
CA VAL A 274 28.21 20.10 12.62
C VAL A 274 28.19 21.50 13.23
N LEU A 275 27.48 21.66 14.36
CA LEU A 275 27.39 22.88 15.17
C LEU A 275 27.93 22.62 16.58
#